data_AF-A0A352IRK8-F1
#
_entry.id   AF-A0A352IRK8-F1
#
_cell.length_a   1.000
_cell.length_b   1.000
_cell.length_c   1.000
_cell.angle_alpha   90.00
_cell.angle_beta   90.00
_cell.angle_gamma   90.00
#
_symmetry.space_group_name_H-M   'P 1'
#
loop_
_entity.id
_entity.type
_entity.pdbx_description
1 polymer ?
#
loop_
_entity_poly.entity_id
_entity_poly.type
_entity_poly.pdbx_seq_one_letter_code
_entity_poly.pdbx_strand_id
1 'polypeptide(L)'
;MSKATPDIIQRVEELRSAIDDHNYRYYVLDDPRVPDAEYDRLFRELQGLETDYPELASDTSPTRRVGSAAETSFEEVVHRLPMLSLDNAFSEDELRDFDRRVKDRLGITEDV
;
A
#
# COMPACT_ATOMS: atom_id res chain seq x y z
N MET A 1 28.49 -5.42 23.13
CA MET A 1 27.03 -5.22 23.11
C MET A 1 26.62 -4.88 24.53
N SER A 2 26.29 -3.62 24.79
CA SER A 2 25.81 -3.18 26.10
C SER A 2 24.32 -3.51 26.18
N LYS A 3 23.82 -4.03 27.30
CA LYS A 3 22.38 -4.24 27.46
C LYS A 3 21.67 -2.88 27.49
N ALA A 4 20.54 -2.76 26.80
CA ALA A 4 19.68 -1.61 26.93
C ALA A 4 19.28 -1.36 28.40
N THR A 5 19.47 -0.14 28.89
CA THR A 5 18.97 0.30 30.19
C THR A 5 17.48 0.67 30.09
N PRO A 6 16.74 0.67 31.21
CA PRO A 6 15.32 1.08 31.20
C PRO A 6 15.08 2.45 30.56
N ASP A 7 15.98 3.41 30.78
CA ASP A 7 15.87 4.76 30.20
C ASP A 7 15.99 4.74 28.66
N ILE A 8 16.85 3.86 28.13
CA ILE A 8 17.02 3.72 26.67
C ILE A 8 15.80 3.05 26.05
N ILE A 9 15.26 2.03 26.71
CA ILE A 9 14.02 1.37 26.25
C ILE A 9 12.88 2.40 26.22
N GLN A 10 12.73 3.18 27.29
CA GLN A 10 11.75 4.24 27.38
C GLN A 10 11.92 5.26 26.25
N ARG A 11 13.16 5.70 25.99
CA ARG A 11 13.46 6.67 24.94
C ARG A 11 13.14 6.13 23.54
N VAL A 12 13.44 4.86 23.27
CA VAL A 12 13.11 4.21 21.99
C VAL A 12 11.59 4.18 21.78
N GLU A 13 10.80 3.82 22.80
CA GLU A 13 9.34 3.81 22.70
C GLU A 13 8.74 5.21 22.51
N GLU A 14 9.30 6.23 23.18
CA GLU A 14 8.91 7.62 22.94
C GLU A 14 9.18 8.06 21.50
N LEU A 15 10.36 7.76 20.98
CA LEU A 15 10.75 8.10 19.60
C LEU A 15 9.85 7.39 18.59
N ARG A 16 9.54 6.11 18.81
CA ARG A 16 8.61 5.35 17.97
C ARG A 16 7.24 6.00 17.93
N SER A 17 6.67 6.29 19.09
CA SER A 17 5.35 6.90 19.19
C SER A 17 5.30 8.28 18.53
N ALA A 18 6.34 9.10 18.70
CA ALA A 18 6.42 10.42 18.07
C ALA A 18 6.53 10.32 16.55
N ILE A 19 7.42 9.46 16.05
CA ILE A 19 7.61 9.26 14.60
C ILE A 19 6.35 8.68 13.96
N ASP A 20 5.65 7.75 14.63
CA ASP A 20 4.40 7.19 14.11
C ASP A 20 3.26 8.23 14.05
N ASP A 21 3.13 9.12 15.05
CA ASP A 21 2.18 10.24 14.99
C ASP A 21 2.53 11.20 13.84
N HIS A 22 3.81 11.52 13.66
CA HIS A 22 4.26 12.36 12.54
C HIS A 22 4.01 11.69 11.19
N ASN A 23 4.28 10.39 11.06
CA ASN A 23 3.98 9.63 9.84
C ASN A 23 2.48 9.63 9.54
N TYR A 24 1.63 9.38 10.52
CA TYR A 24 0.18 9.40 10.33
C TYR A 24 -0.31 10.78 9.87
N ARG A 25 0.19 11.84 10.51
CA ARG A 25 -0.14 13.22 10.13
C ARG A 25 0.29 13.57 8.71
N TYR A 26 1.51 13.18 8.34
CA TYR A 26 2.07 13.47 7.04
C TYR A 26 1.39 12.67 5.93
N TYR A 27 1.25 11.35 6.11
CA TYR A 27 0.79 10.45 5.04
C TYR A 27 -0.73 10.25 4.99
N VAL A 28 -1.46 10.42 6.10
CA VAL A 28 -2.91 10.14 6.17
C VAL A 28 -3.72 11.43 6.29
N LEU A 29 -3.30 12.35 7.17
CA LEU A 29 -4.07 13.56 7.44
C LEU A 29 -3.72 14.74 6.52
N ASP A 30 -2.59 14.69 5.80
CA ASP A 30 -2.02 15.82 5.06
C ASP A 30 -1.89 17.09 5.96
N ASP A 31 -1.59 16.90 7.26
CA ASP A 31 -1.45 17.94 8.30
C ASP A 31 -0.13 17.78 9.06
N PRO A 32 1.03 17.98 8.40
CA PRO A 32 2.33 17.86 9.06
C PRO A 32 2.53 18.95 10.12
N ARG A 33 2.81 18.53 11.36
CA ARG A 33 2.99 19.44 12.51
C ARG A 33 4.43 19.83 12.80
N VAL A 34 5.39 19.08 12.29
CA VAL A 34 6.81 19.31 12.49
C VAL A 34 7.50 19.50 11.15
N PRO A 35 8.51 20.38 11.05
CA PRO A 35 9.33 20.47 9.85
C PRO A 35 10.12 19.18 9.61
N ASP A 36 10.43 18.87 8.36
CA ASP A 36 11.20 17.69 7.96
C ASP A 36 12.52 17.54 8.73
N ALA A 37 13.21 18.66 9.02
CA ALA A 37 14.46 18.64 9.77
C ALA A 37 14.30 18.13 11.21
N GLU A 38 13.15 18.38 11.85
CA GLU A 38 12.86 17.88 13.18
C GLU A 38 12.50 16.39 13.14
N TYR A 39 11.68 15.97 12.17
CA TYR A 39 11.40 14.57 11.92
C TYR A 39 12.70 13.76 11.68
N ASP A 40 13.56 14.24 10.78
CA ASP A 40 14.85 13.64 10.47
C ASP A 40 15.74 13.46 11.71
N ARG A 41 15.73 14.44 12.62
CA ARG A 41 16.50 14.38 13.86
C ARG A 41 16.01 13.23 14.75
N LEU A 42 14.70 13.11 14.96
CA LEU A 42 14.10 12.04 15.74
C LEU A 42 14.36 10.67 15.10
N PHE A 43 14.22 10.59 13.77
CA PHE A 43 14.44 9.37 13.02
C PHE A 43 15.89 8.89 13.11
N ARG A 44 16.88 9.80 12.94
CA ARG A 44 18.30 9.47 13.09
C ARG A 44 18.65 9.06 14.52
N GLU A 45 18.04 9.68 15.53
CA GLU A 45 18.23 9.29 16.93
C GLU A 45 17.76 7.85 17.16
N LEU A 46 16.56 7.51 16.68
CA LEU A 46 16.03 6.15 16.79
C LEU A 46 16.90 5.13 16.05
N GLN A 47 17.34 5.44 14.83
CA GLN A 47 18.26 4.57 14.08
C GLN A 47 19.59 4.35 14.81
N GLY A 48 20.14 5.39 15.44
CA GLY A 48 21.36 5.28 16.24
C GLY A 48 21.17 4.33 17.43
N LEU A 49 20.09 4.52 18.19
CA LEU A 49 19.76 3.66 19.33
C LEU A 49 19.52 2.20 18.92
N GLU A 50 18.82 1.95 17.81
CA GLU A 50 18.60 0.59 17.31
C GLU A 50 19.87 -0.05 16.75
N THR A 51 20.83 0.74 16.29
CA THR A 51 22.16 0.25 15.87
C THR A 51 23.01 -0.13 17.08
N ASP A 52 23.00 0.70 18.12
CA ASP A 52 23.76 0.47 19.35
C ASP A 52 23.16 -0.65 20.22
N TYR A 53 21.84 -0.84 20.14
CA TYR A 53 21.06 -1.84 20.87
C TYR A 53 20.20 -2.68 19.91
N PRO A 54 20.80 -3.66 19.20
CA PRO A 54 20.10 -4.49 18.22
C PRO A 54 18.90 -5.25 18.79
N GLU A 55 18.87 -5.52 20.10
CA GLU A 55 17.72 -6.14 20.78
C GLU A 55 16.46 -5.28 20.79
N LEU A 56 16.62 -3.96 20.62
CA LEU A 56 15.50 -3.03 20.56
C LEU A 56 14.98 -2.88 19.14
N ALA A 57 15.72 -3.26 18.11
CA ALA A 57 15.33 -3.09 16.72
C ALA A 57 14.24 -4.10 16.30
N SER A 58 12.98 -3.72 16.46
CA SER A 58 11.79 -4.52 16.12
C SER A 58 11.42 -4.40 14.64
N ASP A 59 10.85 -5.46 14.05
CA ASP A 59 10.30 -5.45 12.69
C ASP A 59 9.12 -4.48 12.52
N THR A 60 8.50 -4.06 13.63
CA THR A 60 7.43 -3.05 13.63
C THR A 60 7.94 -1.62 13.75
N SER A 61 9.25 -1.41 13.92
CA SER A 61 9.83 -0.08 14.10
C SER A 61 9.63 0.79 12.85
N PRO A 62 9.34 2.09 12.99
CA PRO A 62 9.22 3.00 11.86
C PRO A 62 10.53 3.13 11.06
N THR A 63 11.69 2.82 11.63
CA THR A 63 12.98 2.80 10.91
C THR A 63 13.10 1.65 9.91
N ARG A 64 12.30 0.59 10.08
CA ARG A 64 12.24 -0.59 9.19
C ARG A 64 11.07 -0.54 8.22
N ARG A 65 10.19 0.45 8.34
CA ARG A 65 9.07 0.70 7.45
C ARG A 65 9.40 1.87 6.54
N VAL A 66 9.05 1.75 5.26
CA VAL A 66 9.16 2.85 4.29
C VAL A 66 7.74 3.26 3.91
N GLY A 67 7.37 4.51 4.19
CA GLY A 67 6.04 5.06 3.91
C GLY A 67 4.96 4.67 4.93
N SER A 68 3.72 5.12 4.70
CA SER A 68 2.54 4.63 5.42
C SER A 68 2.07 3.29 4.85
N ALA A 69 1.24 2.57 5.62
CA ALA A 69 0.39 1.54 5.02
C ALA A 69 -0.41 2.20 3.90
N ALA A 70 -0.24 1.75 2.66
CA ALA A 70 -1.04 2.24 1.55
C ALA A 70 -2.53 2.15 1.95
N GLU A 71 -3.26 3.27 1.87
CA GLU A 71 -4.71 3.22 2.02
C GLU A 71 -5.26 2.31 0.93
N THR A 72 -5.66 1.10 1.31
CA THR A 72 -6.25 0.11 0.41
C THR A 72 -7.75 0.32 0.21
N SER A 73 -8.34 1.31 0.89
CA SER A 73 -9.77 1.59 0.91
C SER A 73 -10.09 2.78 0.00
N PHE A 74 -10.34 2.50 -1.26
CA PHE A 74 -11.01 3.43 -2.16
C PHE A 74 -12.50 3.42 -1.87
N GLU A 75 -13.14 4.60 -1.88
CA GLU A 75 -14.61 4.67 -1.86
C GLU A 75 -15.18 4.06 -3.14
N GLU A 76 -16.23 3.26 -3.02
CA GLU A 76 -16.94 2.71 -4.18
C GLU A 76 -17.68 3.82 -4.92
N VAL A 77 -17.45 3.92 -6.24
CA VAL A 77 -18.18 4.85 -7.12
C VAL A 77 -19.04 4.06 -8.08
N VAL A 78 -20.31 4.45 -8.20
CA VAL A 78 -21.26 3.84 -9.13
C VAL A 78 -20.99 4.36 -10.56
N HIS A 79 -20.65 3.45 -11.47
CA HIS A 79 -20.52 3.77 -12.89
C HIS A 79 -21.87 4.18 -13.51
N ARG A 80 -21.88 5.25 -14.32
CA ARG A 80 -23.11 5.79 -14.97
C ARG A 80 -23.74 4.80 -15.96
N LEU A 81 -22.94 3.91 -16.52
CA LEU A 81 -23.35 2.82 -17.40
C LEU A 81 -22.77 1.51 -16.85
N PRO A 82 -23.47 0.38 -16.98
CA PRO A 82 -22.92 -0.91 -16.59
C PRO A 82 -21.62 -1.20 -17.32
N MET A 83 -20.57 -1.53 -16.56
CA MET A 83 -19.35 -2.09 -17.12
C MET A 83 -19.55 -3.59 -17.28
N LEU A 84 -19.71 -4.03 -18.53
CA LEU A 84 -19.84 -5.45 -18.86
C LEU A 84 -18.47 -6.06 -19.15
N SER A 85 -18.30 -7.33 -18.82
CA SER A 85 -17.18 -8.14 -19.28
C SER A 85 -17.44 -8.69 -20.68
N LEU A 86 -16.38 -9.19 -21.31
CA LEU A 86 -16.50 -10.01 -22.51
C LEU A 86 -16.53 -11.50 -22.10
N ASP A 87 -17.33 -12.29 -22.82
CA ASP A 87 -17.26 -13.74 -22.72
C ASP A 87 -15.97 -14.25 -23.39
N ASN A 88 -15.45 -15.37 -22.88
CA ASN A 88 -14.22 -15.98 -23.37
C ASN A 88 -14.50 -17.09 -24.39
N ALA A 89 -13.53 -17.34 -25.28
CA ALA A 89 -13.46 -18.54 -26.10
C ALA A 89 -12.05 -19.14 -25.95
N PHE A 90 -11.96 -20.40 -25.55
CA PHE A 90 -10.70 -21.11 -25.26
C PHE A 90 -10.31 -22.09 -26.36
N SER A 91 -11.19 -22.33 -27.33
CA SER A 91 -10.95 -23.20 -28.47
C SER A 91 -11.39 -22.56 -29.77
N GLU A 92 -10.85 -23.06 -30.88
CA GLU A 92 -11.24 -22.62 -32.22
C GLU A 92 -12.72 -22.92 -32.51
N ASP A 93 -13.23 -24.05 -32.01
CA ASP A 93 -14.64 -24.42 -32.17
C ASP A 93 -15.58 -23.44 -31.44
N GLU A 94 -15.23 -23.02 -30.22
CA GLU A 94 -15.98 -22.00 -29.47
C GLU A 94 -16.01 -20.65 -30.20
N LEU A 95 -14.89 -20.27 -30.84
CA LEU A 95 -14.80 -19.06 -31.64
C LEU A 95 -15.67 -19.14 -32.91
N ARG A 96 -15.63 -20.27 -33.62
CA ARG A 96 -16.47 -20.53 -34.80
C ARG A 96 -17.95 -20.54 -34.45
N ASP A 97 -18.30 -21.08 -33.29
CA ASP A 97 -19.66 -21.07 -32.77
C ASP A 97 -20.14 -19.66 -32.40
N PHE A 98 -19.26 -18.82 -31.85
CA PHE A 98 -19.55 -17.40 -31.63
C PHE A 98 -19.81 -16.67 -32.95
N ASP A 99 -18.94 -16.84 -33.94
CA ASP A 99 -19.07 -16.26 -35.28
C ASP A 99 -20.40 -16.65 -35.94
N ARG A 100 -20.74 -17.96 -35.91
CA ARG A 100 -22.03 -18.46 -36.41
C ARG A 100 -23.21 -17.75 -35.75
N ARG A 101 -23.23 -17.64 -34.41
CA ARG A 101 -24.33 -16.96 -33.70
C ARG A 101 -24.47 -15.48 -34.08
N VAL A 102 -23.36 -14.80 -34.33
CA VAL A 102 -23.36 -13.39 -34.77
C VAL A 102 -23.93 -13.29 -36.19
N LYS A 103 -23.47 -14.13 -37.11
CA LYS A 103 -23.96 -14.18 -38.50
C LYS A 103 -25.44 -14.52 -38.60
N ASP A 104 -25.90 -15.52 -37.84
CA ASP A 104 -27.31 -15.89 -37.76
C ASP A 104 -28.20 -14.73 -37.30
N ARG A 105 -27.75 -13.96 -36.31
CA ARG A 105 -28.48 -12.79 -35.79
C ARG A 105 -28.49 -11.60 -36.74
N LEU A 106 -27.47 -11.50 -37.60
CA LEU A 106 -27.37 -10.45 -38.61
C LEU A 106 -27.96 -10.86 -39.97
N GLY A 107 -28.32 -12.14 -40.15
CA GLY A 107 -28.85 -12.68 -41.40
C GLY A 107 -27.80 -12.77 -42.52
N ILE A 108 -26.52 -12.93 -42.17
CA ILE A 108 -25.41 -13.00 -43.12
C ILE A 108 -25.11 -14.48 -43.42
N THR A 109 -25.21 -14.88 -44.69
CA THR A 109 -25.06 -16.28 -45.13
C THR A 109 -23.74 -16.58 -45.84
N GLU A 110 -22.91 -15.57 -46.11
CA GLU A 110 -21.62 -15.73 -46.80
C GLU A 110 -20.48 -15.13 -45.98
N ASP A 111 -19.30 -15.75 -46.07
CA ASP A 111 -18.06 -15.24 -45.50
C ASP A 111 -17.53 -14.10 -46.40
N VAL A 112 -17.35 -12.91 -45.84
CA VAL A 112 -16.71 -11.75 -46.51
C VAL A 112 -15.19 -11.91 -46.53
#